data_AF-A0A284RXD1-F1
#
_entry.id   AF-A0A284RXD1-F1
#
_cell.length_a   1.000
_cell.length_b   1.000
_cell.length_c   1.000
_cell.angle_alpha   90.00
_cell.angle_beta   90.00
_cell.angle_gamma   90.00
#
_symmetry.space_group_name_H-M   'P 1'
#
loop_
_entity.id
_entity.type
_entity.pdbx_description
1 polymer ?
#
loop_
_entity_poly.entity_id
_entity_poly.type
_entity_poly.pdbx_seq_one_letter_code
_entity_poly.pdbx_strand_id
1 'polypeptide(L)'
;MAYERKFSILQPQECPCKKTRYGAIFSPYSPSAPIILPNIRLDDILRRRAEQPQPENAEREEDVAIETQHPQPRHAALFTELPPPPPPTRAPTPPPTPSIPRFLLRSVRGSRNPTVRGAFAGQQMPPQPRTDVTSRPEYVGPRTAKDHTEYSLDGLLTNGFQYVPWPGRKPQPVLDATGACLMVLGSWPNDPAWDSLQHQACDDIDGAKEHCTFTAEQLRHRRGSYPSLSIGVSFGGGQVCPGNLWNSKKSSTALQSLISKLFFRRMAGFSDNTFGTFYPKTYEDYATVLDALCADNPSLRRNFIECVWAAATINFGPDAYTDPHTDFLNLVRGMCAVWALGHFDPKKGGHLIIWDLKLVIEFPPGSCILLPSALLEHSNLPIRKGERRCSFVMYTAAGLFRWVENGMMSDIEYVQTAEGAQEWRERRVALALKNFCAFSNWDSLVEQQTAKLASSHRLHRT
;
A
#
# COMPACT_ATOMS: atom_id res chain seq x y z
N MET A 1 30.83 -5.68 44.75
CA MET A 1 31.29 -6.99 44.27
C MET A 1 30.09 -7.92 44.14
N ALA A 2 30.19 -8.99 43.35
CA ALA A 2 29.08 -9.87 42.92
C ALA A 2 28.14 -9.27 41.84
N TYR A 3 28.69 -8.96 40.66
CA TYR A 3 27.91 -8.93 39.41
C TYR A 3 28.71 -9.48 38.21
N GLU A 4 29.49 -10.53 38.45
CA GLU A 4 30.20 -11.28 37.41
C GLU A 4 30.02 -12.78 37.60
N ARG A 5 29.78 -13.48 36.48
CA ARG A 5 29.64 -14.94 36.24
C ARG A 5 28.23 -15.46 35.99
N LYS A 6 27.79 -15.38 34.71
CA LYS A 6 27.36 -16.55 33.91
C LYS A 6 27.10 -16.24 32.42
N PHE A 7 28.02 -15.52 31.76
CA PHE A 7 28.15 -15.59 30.30
C PHE A 7 29.23 -16.59 29.91
N SER A 8 28.95 -17.88 30.14
CA SER A 8 29.76 -18.97 29.62
C SER A 8 29.28 -19.31 28.21
N ILE A 9 29.97 -18.73 27.24
CA ILE A 9 30.03 -19.08 25.81
C ILE A 9 29.35 -20.43 25.49
N LEU A 10 28.11 -20.37 25.01
CA LEU A 10 27.66 -21.30 23.99
C LEU A 10 28.12 -20.70 22.66
N GLN A 11 28.98 -21.43 21.93
CA GLN A 11 29.23 -21.12 20.54
C GLN A 11 27.90 -21.13 19.77
N PRO A 12 27.74 -20.31 18.71
CA PRO A 12 26.52 -20.30 17.92
C PRO A 12 26.41 -21.62 17.13
N GLN A 13 25.81 -22.63 17.77
CA GLN A 13 25.21 -23.78 17.11
C GLN A 13 24.26 -23.23 16.06
N GLU A 14 24.45 -23.65 14.80
CA GLU A 14 23.75 -23.09 13.65
C GLU A 14 22.24 -23.12 13.86
N CYS A 15 21.61 -21.93 13.81
CA CYS A 15 20.17 -21.81 14.05
C CYS A 15 19.43 -22.60 12.95
N PRO A 16 18.64 -23.64 13.28
CA PRO A 16 18.13 -24.57 12.28
C PRO A 16 17.15 -23.89 11.33
N CYS A 17 17.60 -23.74 10.08
CA CYS A 17 16.88 -23.09 8.99
C CYS A 17 15.50 -23.73 8.73
N LYS A 18 14.44 -22.94 8.83
CA LYS A 18 13.11 -23.33 8.37
C LYS A 18 13.08 -23.44 6.83
N LYS A 19 12.50 -24.53 6.34
CA LYS A 19 12.15 -24.71 4.92
C LYS A 19 10.72 -24.24 4.67
N THR A 20 10.47 -23.58 3.55
CA THR A 20 9.11 -23.29 3.08
C THR A 20 8.43 -24.58 2.58
N ARG A 21 7.13 -24.50 2.24
CA ARG A 21 6.33 -25.60 1.65
C ARG A 21 6.93 -26.20 0.36
N TYR A 22 7.90 -25.52 -0.25
CA TYR A 22 8.63 -25.93 -1.47
C TYR A 22 10.14 -26.17 -1.23
N GLY A 23 10.57 -26.34 0.03
CA GLY A 23 11.95 -26.73 0.36
C GLY A 23 12.99 -25.61 0.37
N ALA A 24 12.61 -24.36 0.03
CA ALA A 24 13.52 -23.21 0.07
C ALA A 24 13.87 -22.85 1.52
N ILE A 25 15.16 -22.65 1.81
CA ILE A 25 15.65 -22.20 3.12
C ILE A 25 15.39 -20.69 3.25
N PHE A 26 14.55 -20.31 4.22
CA PHE A 26 14.23 -18.91 4.51
C PHE A 26 14.32 -18.66 6.02
N SER A 27 15.10 -17.67 6.43
CA SER A 27 15.26 -17.32 7.84
C SER A 27 15.35 -15.81 8.08
N PRO A 28 14.22 -15.13 8.33
CA PRO A 28 14.22 -13.80 8.93
C PRO A 28 14.56 -13.87 10.43
N TYR A 29 14.72 -15.09 10.97
CA TYR A 29 14.96 -15.41 12.38
C TYR A 29 16.43 -15.23 12.83
N SER A 30 17.32 -14.68 12.00
CA SER A 30 18.67 -14.25 12.39
C SER A 30 18.89 -12.76 12.07
N PRO A 31 18.13 -11.85 12.71
CA PRO A 31 18.35 -10.42 12.56
C PRO A 31 19.74 -10.03 13.09
N SER A 32 20.28 -8.95 12.53
CA SER A 32 21.34 -8.17 13.20
C SER A 32 20.81 -7.54 14.48
N ALA A 33 21.71 -7.11 15.36
CA ALA A 33 21.31 -6.37 16.57
C ALA A 33 20.44 -5.14 16.21
N PRO A 34 19.35 -4.87 16.97
CA PRO A 34 18.47 -3.75 16.71
C PRO A 34 19.20 -2.41 16.73
N ILE A 35 18.76 -1.48 15.88
CA ILE A 35 19.12 -0.07 15.99
C ILE A 35 18.16 0.55 17.01
N ILE A 36 18.65 0.94 18.18
CA ILE A 36 17.83 1.51 19.25
C ILE A 36 17.94 3.03 19.21
N LEU A 37 16.79 3.72 19.20
CA LEU A 37 16.69 5.18 19.18
C LEU A 37 16.23 5.70 20.56
N PRO A 38 17.15 5.93 21.52
CA PRO A 38 16.81 6.16 22.93
C PRO A 38 16.04 7.47 23.22
N ASN A 39 16.03 8.40 22.26
CA ASN A 39 15.36 9.70 22.36
C ASN A 39 14.10 9.78 21.49
N ILE A 40 13.68 8.68 20.87
CA ILE A 40 12.49 8.61 20.02
C ILE A 40 11.45 7.72 20.70
N ARG A 41 10.18 8.10 20.62
CA ARG A 41 9.06 7.28 21.04
C ARG A 41 7.94 7.28 20.00
N LEU A 42 7.31 6.13 19.80
CA LEU A 42 6.21 5.96 18.84
C LEU A 42 4.98 6.81 19.20
N ASP A 43 4.66 6.93 20.50
CA ASP A 43 3.53 7.73 20.97
C ASP A 43 3.71 9.23 20.68
N ASP A 44 4.92 9.75 20.81
CA ASP A 44 5.25 11.14 20.43
C ASP A 44 5.20 11.38 18.91
N ILE A 45 5.61 10.41 18.08
CA ILE A 45 5.48 10.52 16.62
C ILE A 45 4.00 10.52 16.23
N LEU A 46 3.23 9.55 16.72
CA LEU A 46 1.78 9.43 16.43
C LEU A 46 1.03 10.69 16.87
N ARG A 47 1.33 11.22 18.06
CA ARG A 47 0.72 12.46 18.56
C ARG A 47 1.05 13.66 17.69
N ARG A 48 2.33 13.87 17.36
CA ARG A 48 2.74 14.98 16.48
C ARG A 48 2.09 14.91 15.10
N ARG A 49 1.91 13.71 14.52
CA ARG A 49 1.18 13.56 13.25
C ARG A 49 -0.33 13.79 13.39
N ALA A 50 -0.94 13.43 14.53
CA ALA A 50 -2.34 13.73 14.84
C ALA A 50 -2.61 15.23 15.02
N GLU A 51 -1.65 15.97 15.59
CA GLU A 51 -1.73 17.40 15.86
C GLU A 51 -1.26 18.28 14.66
N GLN A 52 -0.63 17.68 13.64
CA GLN A 52 -0.04 18.42 12.52
C GLN A 52 -1.12 19.08 11.64
N PRO A 53 -1.10 20.42 11.45
CA PRO A 53 -1.99 21.10 10.52
C PRO A 53 -1.78 20.59 9.09
N GLN A 54 -2.87 20.36 8.37
CA GLN A 54 -2.80 20.10 6.93
C GLN A 54 -2.49 21.43 6.21
N PRO A 55 -1.47 21.51 5.33
CA PRO A 55 -1.14 22.76 4.66
C PRO A 55 -2.28 23.22 3.74
N GLU A 56 -2.56 24.52 3.71
CA GLU A 56 -3.66 25.09 2.88
C GLU A 56 -3.49 24.78 1.38
N ASN A 57 -2.24 24.68 0.92
CA ASN A 57 -1.85 24.34 -0.46
C ASN A 57 -1.51 22.85 -0.66
N ALA A 58 -1.86 21.97 0.30
CA ALA A 58 -1.57 20.54 0.17
C ALA A 58 -2.64 19.80 -0.66
N GLU A 59 -2.18 19.13 -1.72
CA GLU A 59 -3.00 18.33 -2.65
C GLU A 59 -4.11 17.55 -1.94
N ARG A 60 -5.35 17.84 -2.29
CA ARG A 60 -6.56 17.19 -1.79
C ARG A 60 -6.59 15.73 -2.23
N GLU A 61 -7.43 14.92 -1.59
CA GLU A 61 -7.70 13.57 -2.11
C GLU A 61 -8.22 13.63 -3.57
N GLU A 62 -8.79 14.75 -3.99
CA GLU A 62 -9.27 15.04 -5.36
C GLU A 62 -8.13 15.45 -6.33
N ASP A 63 -7.01 15.98 -5.82
CA ASP A 63 -5.88 16.47 -6.65
C ASP A 63 -4.88 15.35 -6.99
N VAL A 64 -4.97 14.19 -6.32
CA VAL A 64 -4.16 13.01 -6.66
C VAL A 64 -4.79 12.32 -7.87
N ALA A 65 -4.33 12.67 -9.06
CA ALA A 65 -4.77 12.11 -10.33
C ALA A 65 -4.54 10.58 -10.41
N ILE A 66 -5.55 9.84 -9.97
CA ILE A 66 -5.74 8.43 -10.31
C ILE A 66 -6.77 8.42 -11.42
N GLU A 67 -6.35 8.21 -12.67
CA GLU A 67 -7.31 7.95 -13.74
C GLU A 67 -8.18 6.72 -13.37
N THR A 68 -9.45 6.76 -13.74
CA THR A 68 -10.43 5.74 -13.34
C THR A 68 -11.23 5.23 -14.53
N GLN A 69 -11.70 3.99 -14.43
CA GLN A 69 -12.91 3.62 -15.14
C GLN A 69 -14.10 4.23 -14.39
N HIS A 70 -14.90 5.06 -15.04
CA HIS A 70 -16.27 5.30 -14.58
C HIS A 70 -17.10 4.04 -14.89
N PRO A 71 -17.63 3.32 -13.87
CA PRO A 71 -18.79 2.48 -14.11
C PRO A 71 -19.97 3.39 -14.44
N GLN A 72 -20.30 3.51 -15.73
CA GLN A 72 -21.60 4.01 -16.15
C GLN A 72 -22.69 3.23 -15.38
N PRO A 73 -23.69 3.90 -14.78
CA PRO A 73 -24.82 3.20 -14.18
C PRO A 73 -25.56 2.46 -15.30
N ARG A 74 -25.30 1.16 -15.43
CA ARG A 74 -25.92 0.34 -16.46
C ARG A 74 -27.40 0.20 -16.13
N HIS A 75 -28.23 0.97 -16.83
CA HIS A 75 -29.60 0.54 -17.13
C HIS A 75 -29.55 -0.93 -17.57
N ALA A 76 -30.49 -1.73 -17.06
CA ALA A 76 -30.54 -3.17 -17.28
C ALA A 76 -30.57 -3.50 -18.78
N ALA A 77 -29.41 -3.84 -19.33
CA ALA A 77 -29.27 -4.34 -20.69
C ALA A 77 -29.58 -5.83 -20.69
N LEU A 78 -30.67 -6.20 -21.36
CA LEU A 78 -31.10 -7.58 -21.56
C LEU A 78 -29.93 -8.42 -22.10
N PHE A 79 -29.52 -9.43 -21.33
CA PHE A 79 -28.67 -10.49 -21.86
C PHE A 79 -29.49 -11.31 -22.85
N THR A 80 -28.98 -11.49 -24.07
CA THR A 80 -29.47 -12.52 -24.98
C THR A 80 -29.08 -13.88 -24.41
N GLU A 81 -30.09 -14.66 -24.00
CA GLU A 81 -29.88 -16.01 -23.47
C GLU A 81 -29.27 -16.93 -24.52
N LEU A 82 -28.35 -17.80 -24.08
CA LEU A 82 -27.96 -18.98 -24.85
C LEU A 82 -29.16 -19.96 -24.92
N PRO A 83 -29.37 -20.66 -26.05
CA PRO A 83 -30.54 -21.52 -26.21
C PRO A 83 -30.47 -22.73 -25.25
N PRO A 84 -31.59 -23.10 -24.59
CA PRO A 84 -31.64 -24.25 -23.69
C PRO A 84 -31.57 -25.59 -24.45
N PRO A 85 -31.16 -26.68 -23.78
CA PRO A 85 -31.16 -28.03 -24.36
C PRO A 85 -32.58 -28.54 -24.66
N PRO A 86 -32.74 -29.50 -25.59
CA PRO A 86 -34.06 -29.96 -26.03
C PRO A 86 -34.81 -30.75 -24.94
N PRO A 87 -36.14 -30.61 -24.84
CA PRO A 87 -36.94 -31.25 -23.80
C PRO A 87 -37.25 -32.73 -24.12
N PRO A 88 -37.47 -33.59 -23.10
CA PRO A 88 -37.99 -34.93 -23.28
C PRO A 88 -39.48 -34.94 -23.69
N THR A 89 -39.95 -36.12 -24.14
CA THR A 89 -41.22 -36.32 -24.84
C THR A 89 -42.50 -36.10 -24.01
N ARG A 90 -43.56 -35.68 -24.72
CA ARG A 90 -44.84 -35.18 -24.19
C ARG A 90 -45.86 -36.29 -23.87
N ALA A 91 -46.61 -36.10 -22.80
CA ALA A 91 -47.89 -36.78 -22.48
C ALA A 91 -48.99 -35.73 -22.17
N PRO A 92 -50.30 -36.07 -22.20
CA PRO A 92 -51.32 -35.13 -22.68
C PRO A 92 -52.06 -34.28 -21.62
N THR A 93 -52.61 -33.15 -22.09
CA THR A 93 -53.45 -32.17 -21.37
C THR A 93 -54.96 -32.38 -21.56
N PRO A 94 -55.80 -32.22 -20.50
CA PRO A 94 -57.25 -32.00 -20.57
C PRO A 94 -57.65 -30.48 -20.52
N PRO A 95 -58.93 -30.07 -20.68
CA PRO A 95 -59.30 -28.92 -21.54
C PRO A 95 -59.64 -27.56 -20.85
N PRO A 96 -59.97 -26.49 -21.63
CA PRO A 96 -60.04 -25.08 -21.16
C PRO A 96 -61.45 -24.46 -21.07
N THR A 97 -61.53 -23.21 -20.54
CA THR A 97 -62.47 -22.05 -20.81
C THR A 97 -62.99 -21.36 -19.52
N PRO A 98 -63.55 -20.12 -19.54
CA PRO A 98 -63.62 -19.07 -20.59
C PRO A 98 -63.10 -17.67 -20.13
N SER A 99 -63.41 -16.61 -20.89
CA SER A 99 -62.78 -15.26 -20.88
C SER A 99 -63.79 -14.07 -20.86
N ILE A 100 -63.30 -12.82 -21.10
CA ILE A 100 -64.00 -11.57 -21.56
C ILE A 100 -64.30 -10.50 -20.46
N PRO A 101 -64.30 -9.14 -20.68
CA PRO A 101 -63.82 -8.26 -21.79
C PRO A 101 -62.85 -7.10 -21.39
N ARG A 102 -62.39 -6.31 -22.39
CA ARG A 102 -61.77 -4.97 -22.25
C ARG A 102 -62.78 -3.82 -22.46
N PHE A 103 -62.62 -2.75 -21.69
CA PHE A 103 -62.83 -1.32 -22.04
C PHE A 103 -62.12 -0.47 -20.97
N LEU A 104 -61.73 0.81 -21.14
CA LEU A 104 -61.83 1.76 -22.26
C LEU A 104 -60.51 2.59 -22.31
N LEU A 105 -60.19 3.23 -23.46
CA LEU A 105 -59.10 4.22 -23.59
C LEU A 105 -59.69 5.65 -23.53
N ARG A 106 -58.96 6.63 -22.96
CA ARG A 106 -59.21 8.05 -23.28
C ARG A 106 -57.92 8.84 -23.48
N SER A 107 -57.77 9.36 -24.69
CA SER A 107 -56.72 10.27 -25.14
C SER A 107 -57.07 11.71 -24.76
N VAL A 108 -56.05 12.56 -24.54
CA VAL A 108 -56.15 14.01 -24.72
C VAL A 108 -55.08 14.45 -25.72
N ARG A 109 -55.49 15.19 -26.75
CA ARG A 109 -54.61 15.79 -27.76
C ARG A 109 -54.07 17.14 -27.28
N GLY A 110 -52.88 17.52 -27.74
CA GLY A 110 -52.29 18.83 -27.44
C GLY A 110 -52.77 19.97 -28.35
N SER A 111 -52.26 21.17 -28.08
CA SER A 111 -52.32 22.35 -28.96
C SER A 111 -50.89 22.88 -29.21
N ARG A 112 -50.71 23.70 -30.26
CA ARG A 112 -49.41 24.08 -30.86
C ARG A 112 -48.92 25.46 -30.39
N ASN A 113 -47.59 25.57 -30.20
CA ASN A 113 -46.65 26.66 -30.60
C ASN A 113 -47.04 28.16 -30.46
N PRO A 114 -46.10 29.07 -30.09
CA PRO A 114 -44.83 29.19 -30.82
C PRO A 114 -43.54 29.47 -30.01
N THR A 115 -42.43 29.39 -30.76
CA THR A 115 -41.05 29.73 -30.37
C THR A 115 -40.89 31.14 -29.80
N VAL A 116 -40.20 31.24 -28.67
CA VAL A 116 -39.48 32.45 -28.24
C VAL A 116 -38.07 32.04 -27.78
N ARG A 117 -37.03 32.64 -28.37
CA ARG A 117 -35.67 32.61 -27.81
C ARG A 117 -35.65 33.56 -26.61
N GLY A 118 -35.37 33.04 -25.42
CA GLY A 118 -35.20 33.84 -24.21
C GLY A 118 -34.18 33.20 -23.28
N ALA A 119 -33.11 33.92 -22.97
CA ALA A 119 -32.13 33.47 -21.99
C ALA A 119 -32.72 33.57 -20.57
N PHE A 120 -32.48 32.56 -19.74
CA PHE A 120 -32.69 32.67 -18.30
C PHE A 120 -31.37 32.45 -17.58
N ALA A 121 -30.91 33.53 -16.93
CA ALA A 121 -29.82 33.50 -15.98
C ALA A 121 -30.24 32.74 -14.70
N GLY A 122 -29.26 32.26 -13.95
CA GLY A 122 -29.50 31.24 -12.92
C GLY A 122 -30.19 31.75 -11.66
N GLN A 123 -30.81 30.80 -10.96
CA GLN A 123 -30.77 30.75 -9.51
C GLN A 123 -30.06 29.45 -9.13
N GLN A 124 -28.79 29.56 -8.73
CA GLN A 124 -28.15 28.50 -7.96
C GLN A 124 -28.85 28.42 -6.60
N MET A 125 -29.25 27.23 -6.17
CA MET A 125 -29.49 27.05 -4.73
C MET A 125 -28.19 27.36 -3.99
N PRO A 126 -28.24 28.06 -2.83
CA PRO A 126 -27.04 28.33 -2.06
C PRO A 126 -26.37 26.98 -1.71
N PRO A 127 -25.05 26.83 -1.90
CA PRO A 127 -24.38 25.61 -1.54
C PRO A 127 -24.52 25.38 -0.03
N GLN A 128 -25.13 24.25 0.33
CA GLN A 128 -25.05 23.74 1.71
C GLN A 128 -23.57 23.68 2.09
N PRO A 129 -23.16 24.15 3.28
CA PRO A 129 -21.77 24.17 3.68
C PRO A 129 -21.25 22.73 3.73
N ARG A 130 -20.40 22.36 2.77
CA ARG A 130 -19.63 21.10 2.84
C ARG A 130 -18.73 21.22 4.05
N THR A 131 -19.06 20.48 5.11
CA THR A 131 -18.17 20.30 6.25
C THR A 131 -16.86 19.70 5.75
N ASP A 132 -15.74 20.26 6.20
CA ASP A 132 -14.42 19.88 5.68
C ASP A 132 -13.93 18.59 6.36
N VAL A 133 -14.43 17.44 5.88
CA VAL A 133 -14.10 16.10 6.42
C VAL A 133 -12.72 15.60 5.93
N THR A 134 -11.74 16.50 5.79
CA THR A 134 -10.44 16.21 5.15
C THR A 134 -9.27 16.03 6.11
N SER A 135 -9.37 16.45 7.38
CA SER A 135 -8.37 16.20 8.42
C SER A 135 -8.51 14.80 9.03
N ARG A 136 -7.85 13.81 8.42
CA ARG A 136 -8.00 12.38 8.74
C ARG A 136 -6.74 11.69 9.36
N PRO A 137 -5.98 12.34 10.26
CA PRO A 137 -4.60 11.96 10.58
C PRO A 137 -4.39 10.60 11.28
N GLU A 138 -5.46 9.94 11.71
CA GLU A 138 -5.46 8.62 12.35
C GLU A 138 -5.54 7.48 11.32
N TYR A 139 -5.92 7.77 10.08
CA TYR A 139 -5.90 6.81 8.96
C TYR A 139 -4.80 7.13 7.95
N VAL A 140 -4.63 8.40 7.62
CA VAL A 140 -3.74 8.92 6.57
C VAL A 140 -2.65 9.80 7.16
N GLY A 141 -1.48 9.82 6.52
CA GLY A 141 -0.36 10.67 6.93
C GLY A 141 -0.64 12.17 6.80
N PRO A 142 0.20 13.03 7.40
CA PRO A 142 0.18 14.45 7.08
C PRO A 142 0.60 14.65 5.61
N ARG A 143 0.03 15.63 4.91
CA ARG A 143 0.48 15.95 3.55
C ARG A 143 1.75 16.80 3.57
N THR A 144 2.66 16.54 2.65
CA THR A 144 3.87 17.35 2.41
C THR A 144 3.66 18.28 1.21
N ALA A 145 4.32 19.44 1.22
CA ALA A 145 4.29 20.37 0.09
C ALA A 145 5.15 19.86 -1.08
N LYS A 146 4.93 20.40 -2.28
CA LYS A 146 5.85 20.22 -3.42
C LYS A 146 7.05 21.16 -3.24
N ASP A 147 8.11 20.65 -2.63
CA ASP A 147 9.40 21.31 -2.52
C ASP A 147 10.49 20.40 -3.11
N HIS A 148 11.25 20.91 -4.07
CA HIS A 148 12.35 20.20 -4.72
C HIS A 148 13.66 20.74 -4.16
N THR A 149 14.09 20.20 -3.03
CA THR A 149 15.33 20.59 -2.34
C THR A 149 16.34 19.44 -2.42
N GLU A 150 17.50 19.69 -3.02
CA GLU A 150 18.58 18.71 -3.09
C GLU A 150 19.36 18.67 -1.77
N TYR A 151 19.50 17.48 -1.19
CA TYR A 151 20.24 17.24 0.05
C TYR A 151 21.55 16.48 -0.23
N SER A 152 22.56 16.70 0.61
CA SER A 152 23.82 15.97 0.58
C SER A 152 24.01 15.15 1.86
N LEU A 153 24.76 14.05 1.76
CA LEU A 153 25.10 13.21 2.91
C LEU A 153 25.82 14.04 3.99
N ASP A 154 26.87 14.78 3.62
CA ASP A 154 27.64 15.60 4.55
C ASP A 154 26.78 16.70 5.22
N GLY A 155 25.83 17.28 4.48
CA GLY A 155 24.86 18.23 5.01
C GLY A 155 23.93 17.61 6.06
N LEU A 156 23.42 16.40 5.81
CA LEU A 156 22.57 15.68 6.78
C LEU A 156 23.36 15.30 8.05
N LEU A 157 24.58 14.79 7.91
CA LEU A 157 25.45 14.47 9.05
C LEU A 157 25.77 15.72 9.88
N THR A 158 26.04 16.85 9.22
CA THR A 158 26.25 18.15 9.89
C THR A 158 25.00 18.62 10.66
N ASN A 159 23.79 18.31 10.16
CA ASN A 159 22.51 18.59 10.83
C ASN A 159 22.12 17.54 11.89
N GLY A 160 23.07 16.68 12.29
CA GLY A 160 22.90 15.71 13.37
C GLY A 160 22.08 14.49 13.00
N PHE A 161 22.07 14.09 11.71
CA PHE A 161 21.57 12.79 11.31
C PHE A 161 22.60 11.69 11.63
N GLN A 162 22.12 10.54 12.09
CA GLN A 162 22.92 9.35 12.31
C GLN A 162 23.09 8.57 11.00
N TYR A 163 24.34 8.30 10.62
CA TYR A 163 24.67 7.38 9.54
C TYR A 163 24.42 5.93 9.97
N VAL A 164 23.75 5.16 9.13
CA VAL A 164 23.49 3.72 9.33
C VAL A 164 24.12 2.94 8.17
N PRO A 165 25.33 2.38 8.35
CA PRO A 165 25.91 1.48 7.37
C PRO A 165 25.17 0.13 7.41
N TRP A 166 24.48 -0.21 6.33
CA TRP A 166 23.67 -1.43 6.25
C TRP A 166 23.98 -2.20 4.96
N PRO A 167 24.71 -3.34 5.05
CA PRO A 167 25.15 -4.10 3.87
C PRO A 167 24.04 -4.99 3.28
N GLY A 168 22.76 -4.78 3.64
CA GLY A 168 21.61 -5.50 3.09
C GLY A 168 21.48 -6.99 3.42
N ARG A 169 22.51 -7.64 3.98
CA ARG A 169 22.61 -9.10 4.14
C ARG A 169 21.74 -9.74 5.24
N LYS A 170 21.31 -8.97 6.24
CA LYS A 170 20.53 -9.48 7.39
C LYS A 170 19.42 -8.49 7.76
N PRO A 171 18.25 -8.98 8.19
CA PRO A 171 17.21 -8.12 8.73
C PRO A 171 17.74 -7.29 9.90
N GLN A 172 17.40 -6.01 9.99
CA GLN A 172 17.78 -5.18 11.13
C GLN A 172 16.60 -4.28 11.54
N PRO A 173 15.95 -4.55 12.68
CA PRO A 173 14.85 -3.72 13.16
C PRO A 173 15.37 -2.39 13.72
N VAL A 174 14.57 -1.34 13.56
CA VAL A 174 14.79 -0.03 14.18
C VAL A 174 13.75 0.14 15.28
N LEU A 175 14.21 0.31 16.51
CA LEU A 175 13.38 0.35 17.72
C LEU A 175 13.36 1.75 18.32
N ASP A 176 12.22 2.14 18.88
CA ASP A 176 12.10 3.31 19.74
C ASP A 176 12.64 3.04 21.16
N ALA A 177 12.62 4.05 22.02
CA ALA A 177 13.08 3.97 23.41
C ALA A 177 12.29 2.98 24.30
N THR A 178 11.12 2.51 23.84
CA THR A 178 10.27 1.53 24.54
C THR A 178 10.39 0.12 23.95
N GLY A 179 11.23 -0.06 22.92
CA GLY A 179 11.37 -1.32 22.20
C GLY A 179 10.28 -1.56 21.15
N ALA A 180 9.46 -0.56 20.80
CA ALA A 180 8.53 -0.67 19.68
C ALA A 180 9.32 -0.65 18.35
N CYS A 181 9.14 -1.68 17.53
CA CYS A 181 9.77 -1.79 16.22
C CYS A 181 9.09 -0.83 15.25
N LEU A 182 9.75 0.28 14.90
CA LEU A 182 9.19 1.35 14.05
C LEU A 182 9.26 1.02 12.56
N MET A 183 10.35 0.39 12.14
CA MET A 183 10.62 -0.04 10.76
C MET A 183 11.63 -1.20 10.79
N VAL A 184 11.76 -1.95 9.70
CA VAL A 184 12.80 -2.99 9.57
C VAL A 184 13.54 -2.87 8.25
N LEU A 185 14.87 -2.86 8.34
CA LEU A 185 15.75 -3.05 7.18
C LEU A 185 15.67 -4.53 6.81
N GLY A 186 14.76 -4.89 5.90
CA GLY A 186 14.21 -6.24 5.72
C GLY A 186 15.17 -7.27 5.10
N SER A 187 16.26 -6.82 4.48
CA SER A 187 17.25 -7.62 3.72
C SER A 187 16.75 -8.18 2.38
N TRP A 188 17.25 -9.32 1.93
CA TRP A 188 16.94 -9.92 0.64
C TRP A 188 16.91 -11.46 0.69
N PRO A 189 16.30 -12.15 -0.30
CA PRO A 189 16.32 -13.61 -0.39
C PRO A 189 17.74 -14.17 -0.35
N ASN A 190 17.96 -15.20 0.48
CA ASN A 190 19.24 -15.90 0.58
C ASN A 190 19.48 -16.76 -0.68
N ASP A 191 19.89 -16.12 -1.76
CA ASP A 191 20.19 -16.69 -3.06
C ASP A 191 21.54 -16.13 -3.57
N PRO A 192 22.55 -16.97 -3.82
CA PRO A 192 23.85 -16.54 -4.34
C PRO A 192 23.77 -15.74 -5.66
N ALA A 193 22.74 -15.98 -6.47
CA ALA A 193 22.52 -15.26 -7.74
C ALA A 193 21.74 -13.94 -7.58
N TRP A 194 21.30 -13.58 -6.36
CA TRP A 194 20.38 -12.45 -6.14
C TRP A 194 20.90 -11.12 -6.67
N ASP A 195 22.20 -10.85 -6.54
CA ASP A 195 22.84 -9.64 -7.07
C ASP A 195 22.76 -9.57 -8.60
N SER A 196 23.03 -10.67 -9.31
CA SER A 196 22.87 -10.70 -10.77
C SER A 196 21.40 -10.61 -11.20
N LEU A 197 20.48 -11.17 -10.41
CA LEU A 197 19.05 -11.11 -10.68
C LEU A 197 18.44 -9.72 -10.44
N GLN A 198 18.90 -8.96 -9.44
CA GLN A 198 18.38 -7.61 -9.19
C GLN A 198 18.85 -6.62 -10.27
N HIS A 199 20.06 -6.81 -10.80
CA HIS A 199 20.53 -6.08 -11.98
C HIS A 199 19.65 -6.36 -13.20
N GLN A 200 19.38 -7.63 -13.51
CA GLN A 200 18.44 -8.02 -14.59
C GLN A 200 17.03 -7.44 -14.37
N ALA A 201 16.57 -7.34 -13.12
CA ALA A 201 15.28 -6.73 -12.80
C ALA A 201 15.24 -5.20 -13.04
N CYS A 202 16.38 -4.52 -12.93
CA CYS A 202 16.51 -3.12 -13.32
C CYS A 202 16.43 -2.97 -14.85
N ASP A 203 17.18 -3.80 -15.60
CA ASP A 203 17.13 -3.79 -17.06
C ASP A 203 15.74 -4.19 -17.59
N ASP A 204 15.03 -5.09 -16.89
CA ASP A 204 13.64 -5.45 -17.14
C ASP A 204 12.65 -4.28 -16.92
N ILE A 205 12.90 -3.42 -15.93
CA ILE A 205 12.12 -2.20 -15.68
C ILE A 205 12.37 -1.17 -16.79
N ASP A 206 13.63 -0.99 -17.21
CA ASP A 206 13.99 -0.09 -18.30
C ASP A 206 13.39 -0.58 -19.64
N GLY A 207 13.42 -1.88 -19.93
CA GLY A 207 12.72 -2.45 -21.10
C GLY A 207 11.19 -2.30 -21.03
N ALA A 208 10.58 -2.45 -19.84
CA ALA A 208 9.15 -2.20 -19.65
C ALA A 208 8.79 -0.71 -19.86
N LYS A 209 9.69 0.22 -19.51
CA LYS A 209 9.52 1.67 -19.67
C LYS A 209 9.23 2.09 -21.11
N GLU A 210 9.92 1.49 -22.08
CA GLU A 210 9.71 1.73 -23.53
C GLU A 210 8.30 1.31 -23.99
N HIS A 211 7.72 0.33 -23.29
CA HIS A 211 6.37 -0.14 -23.53
C HIS A 211 5.29 0.59 -22.70
N CYS A 212 5.67 1.51 -21.83
CA CYS A 212 4.74 2.35 -21.09
C CYS A 212 4.35 3.63 -21.86
N THR A 213 3.47 4.41 -21.25
CA THR A 213 3.08 5.78 -21.60
C THR A 213 2.82 6.50 -20.29
N PHE A 214 3.30 7.74 -20.19
CA PHE A 214 3.31 8.52 -18.95
C PHE A 214 2.61 9.87 -19.20
N THR A 215 1.76 10.30 -18.27
CA THR A 215 1.24 11.67 -18.21
C THR A 215 2.33 12.64 -17.71
N ALA A 216 2.10 13.95 -17.81
CA ALA A 216 3.04 14.94 -17.26
C ALA A 216 3.25 14.75 -15.74
N GLU A 217 2.19 14.44 -15.00
CA GLU A 217 2.22 14.18 -13.55
C GLU A 217 2.92 12.86 -13.21
N GLN A 218 2.83 11.85 -14.08
CA GLN A 218 3.59 10.60 -13.93
C GLN A 218 5.08 10.75 -14.27
N LEU A 219 5.50 11.86 -14.88
CA LEU A 219 6.91 12.21 -15.13
C LEU A 219 7.47 13.20 -14.09
N ARG A 220 6.60 14.02 -13.49
CA ARG A 220 6.94 15.04 -12.49
C ARG A 220 5.82 15.10 -11.44
N HIS A 221 6.08 14.50 -10.30
CA HIS A 221 5.15 14.41 -9.17
C HIS A 221 5.78 14.95 -7.88
N ARG A 222 4.97 15.09 -6.83
CA ARG A 222 5.38 15.57 -5.49
C ARG A 222 6.57 14.84 -4.84
N ARG A 223 6.94 13.65 -5.32
CA ARG A 223 8.07 12.85 -4.81
C ARG A 223 9.38 13.08 -5.59
N GLY A 224 9.38 13.82 -6.69
CA GLY A 224 10.54 13.98 -7.58
C GLY A 224 10.21 14.03 -9.07
N SER A 225 11.24 14.21 -9.90
CA SER A 225 11.13 14.33 -11.37
C SER A 225 11.62 13.07 -12.10
N TYR A 226 10.97 11.93 -11.85
CA TYR A 226 11.26 10.66 -12.54
C TYR A 226 9.95 9.97 -12.96
N PRO A 227 9.96 9.07 -13.96
CA PRO A 227 8.74 8.39 -14.42
C PRO A 227 8.25 7.35 -13.39
N SER A 228 6.95 7.33 -13.10
CA SER A 228 6.35 6.43 -12.13
C SER A 228 4.99 5.90 -12.61
N LEU A 229 4.72 4.60 -12.42
CA LEU A 229 3.41 3.98 -12.68
C LEU A 229 3.03 3.02 -11.56
N SER A 230 1.73 2.94 -11.29
CA SER A 230 1.16 2.15 -10.19
C SER A 230 0.13 1.14 -10.69
N ILE A 231 0.02 0.00 -10.00
CA ILE A 231 -0.83 -1.14 -10.37
C ILE A 231 -1.42 -1.82 -9.13
N GLY A 232 -2.59 -2.43 -9.26
CA GLY A 232 -3.31 -3.12 -8.19
C GLY A 232 -4.54 -2.34 -7.72
N VAL A 233 -5.04 -2.63 -6.52
CA VAL A 233 -6.28 -2.10 -5.96
C VAL A 233 -6.00 -0.87 -5.09
N SER A 234 -6.80 0.18 -5.25
CA SER A 234 -6.75 1.40 -4.43
C SER A 234 -8.15 1.92 -4.13
N PHE A 235 -8.25 2.82 -3.13
CA PHE A 235 -9.43 3.63 -2.86
C PHE A 235 -9.03 4.99 -2.28
N GLY A 236 -9.45 6.05 -2.96
CA GLY A 236 -9.05 7.46 -2.75
C GLY A 236 -9.17 8.22 -4.08
N GLY A 237 -8.55 9.40 -4.26
CA GLY A 237 -8.47 10.01 -5.60
C GLY A 237 -9.81 10.53 -6.17
N GLY A 238 -10.82 10.78 -5.33
CA GLY A 238 -12.20 11.04 -5.79
C GLY A 238 -12.95 9.81 -6.32
N GLN A 239 -12.41 8.59 -6.16
CA GLN A 239 -13.12 7.35 -6.47
C GLN A 239 -14.38 7.18 -5.61
N VAL A 240 -15.44 6.63 -6.20
CA VAL A 240 -16.70 6.32 -5.49
C VAL A 240 -16.70 4.95 -4.82
N CYS A 241 -15.85 4.03 -5.28
CA CYS A 241 -15.65 2.70 -4.69
C CYS A 241 -14.22 2.18 -4.98
N PRO A 242 -13.74 1.16 -4.26
CA PRO A 242 -12.45 0.52 -4.52
C PRO A 242 -12.34 -0.02 -5.96
N GLY A 243 -11.19 0.21 -6.58
CA GLY A 243 -10.97 -0.15 -7.97
C GLY A 243 -9.53 -0.50 -8.30
N ASN A 244 -9.33 -1.19 -9.42
CA ASN A 244 -7.99 -1.40 -9.98
C ASN A 244 -7.47 -0.07 -10.56
N LEU A 245 -6.23 0.29 -10.24
CA LEU A 245 -5.55 1.50 -10.74
C LEU A 245 -5.49 1.49 -12.28
N TRP A 246 -5.98 2.56 -12.90
CA TRP A 246 -6.02 2.65 -14.36
C TRP A 246 -4.63 2.89 -14.94
N ASN A 247 -4.40 2.26 -16.07
CA ASN A 247 -3.24 2.47 -16.93
C ASN A 247 -3.71 2.34 -18.39
N SER A 248 -3.01 2.95 -19.33
CA SER A 248 -3.23 2.69 -20.77
C SER A 248 -3.16 1.17 -21.05
N LYS A 249 -3.82 0.66 -22.09
CA LYS A 249 -3.77 -0.78 -22.44
C LYS A 249 -2.33 -1.27 -22.68
N LYS A 250 -1.47 -0.41 -23.22
CA LYS A 250 -0.04 -0.67 -23.48
C LYS A 250 0.72 -0.77 -22.14
N SER A 251 0.61 0.26 -21.29
CA SER A 251 1.20 0.29 -19.93
C SER A 251 0.72 -0.88 -19.07
N SER A 252 -0.58 -1.16 -19.05
CA SER A 252 -1.18 -2.30 -18.32
C SER A 252 -0.55 -3.63 -18.70
N THR A 253 -0.35 -3.86 -20.00
CA THR A 253 0.30 -5.08 -20.51
C THR A 253 1.76 -5.14 -20.10
N ALA A 254 2.50 -4.03 -20.19
CA ALA A 254 3.90 -3.95 -19.80
C ALA A 254 4.10 -4.22 -18.29
N LEU A 255 3.31 -3.56 -17.44
CA LEU A 255 3.35 -3.72 -15.98
C LEU A 255 2.98 -5.15 -15.56
N GLN A 256 1.92 -5.74 -16.13
CA GLN A 256 1.53 -7.12 -15.80
C GLN A 256 2.56 -8.15 -16.28
N SER A 257 3.17 -7.95 -17.45
CA SER A 257 4.27 -8.79 -17.94
C SER A 257 5.47 -8.72 -17.00
N LEU A 258 5.84 -7.51 -16.56
CA LEU A 258 6.95 -7.26 -15.65
C LEU A 258 6.73 -7.90 -14.27
N ILE A 259 5.62 -7.64 -13.58
CA ILE A 259 5.39 -8.20 -12.24
C ILE A 259 5.15 -9.73 -12.25
N SER A 260 4.77 -10.30 -13.40
CA SER A 260 4.66 -11.75 -13.58
C SER A 260 6.02 -12.47 -13.60
N LYS A 261 7.13 -11.75 -13.83
CA LYS A 261 8.48 -12.33 -13.84
C LYS A 261 8.85 -12.88 -12.46
N LEU A 262 9.64 -13.96 -12.47
CA LEU A 262 9.99 -14.71 -11.25
C LEU A 262 10.64 -13.82 -10.17
N PHE A 263 11.45 -12.84 -10.56
CA PHE A 263 12.09 -11.92 -9.61
C PHE A 263 11.09 -11.08 -8.82
N PHE A 264 10.12 -10.44 -9.47
CA PHE A 264 9.09 -9.63 -8.81
C PHE A 264 8.20 -10.46 -7.90
N ARG A 265 7.83 -11.68 -8.34
CA ARG A 265 7.10 -12.65 -7.50
C ARG A 265 7.90 -13.06 -6.25
N ARG A 266 9.23 -13.16 -6.35
CA ARG A 266 10.12 -13.44 -5.22
C ARG A 266 10.29 -12.23 -4.30
N MET A 267 10.37 -11.01 -4.83
CA MET A 267 10.33 -9.78 -4.02
C MET A 267 9.03 -9.69 -3.22
N ALA A 268 7.88 -9.94 -3.86
CA ALA A 268 6.57 -9.96 -3.21
C ALA A 268 6.53 -10.96 -2.04
N GLY A 269 6.79 -12.25 -2.30
CA GLY A 269 6.76 -13.29 -1.25
C GLY A 269 7.83 -13.13 -0.16
N PHE A 270 8.98 -12.52 -0.46
CA PHE A 270 9.97 -12.15 0.55
C PHE A 270 9.44 -11.04 1.48
N SER A 271 8.89 -9.99 0.87
CA SER A 271 8.35 -8.83 1.60
C SER A 271 7.20 -9.25 2.50
N ASP A 272 6.30 -10.08 1.97
CA ASP A 272 5.10 -10.56 2.64
C ASP A 272 5.44 -11.36 3.91
N ASN A 273 6.34 -12.34 3.77
CA ASN A 273 6.83 -13.14 4.89
C ASN A 273 7.64 -12.30 5.90
N THR A 274 8.36 -11.27 5.43
CA THR A 274 9.04 -10.31 6.32
C THR A 274 8.00 -9.48 7.11
N PHE A 275 6.92 -9.04 6.46
CA PHE A 275 5.86 -8.26 7.10
C PHE A 275 5.11 -9.09 8.15
N GLY A 276 4.70 -10.32 7.82
CA GLY A 276 4.10 -11.24 8.79
C GLY A 276 5.05 -11.67 9.92
N THR A 277 6.38 -11.63 9.69
CA THR A 277 7.37 -11.91 10.73
C THR A 277 7.52 -10.75 11.73
N PHE A 278 7.63 -9.50 11.24
CA PHE A 278 7.93 -8.33 12.09
C PHE A 278 6.68 -7.60 12.60
N TYR A 279 5.54 -7.69 11.91
CA TYR A 279 4.30 -6.95 12.21
C TYR A 279 3.06 -7.86 12.08
N PRO A 280 2.97 -9.00 12.78
CA PRO A 280 1.91 -9.98 12.59
C PRO A 280 0.49 -9.42 12.75
N LYS A 281 0.27 -8.42 13.62
CA LYS A 281 -1.04 -7.77 13.79
C LYS A 281 -1.43 -6.95 12.56
N THR A 282 -0.54 -6.08 12.09
CA THR A 282 -0.78 -5.24 10.90
C THR A 282 -0.86 -6.08 9.63
N TYR A 283 -0.11 -7.18 9.55
CA TYR A 283 -0.21 -8.16 8.48
C TYR A 283 -1.62 -8.78 8.41
N GLU A 284 -2.19 -9.20 9.55
CA GLU A 284 -3.54 -9.78 9.62
C GLU A 284 -4.63 -8.75 9.23
N ASP A 285 -4.48 -7.49 9.69
CA ASP A 285 -5.31 -6.35 9.27
C ASP A 285 -5.32 -6.20 7.73
N TYR A 286 -4.14 -6.29 7.08
CA TYR A 286 -3.99 -6.19 5.63
C TYR A 286 -4.61 -7.39 4.90
N ALA A 287 -4.31 -8.61 5.35
CA ALA A 287 -4.82 -9.84 4.76
C ALA A 287 -6.35 -9.86 4.79
N THR A 288 -6.94 -9.60 5.96
CA THR A 288 -8.39 -9.57 6.17
C THR A 288 -9.09 -8.57 5.24
N VAL A 289 -8.54 -7.35 5.12
CA VAL A 289 -9.13 -6.30 4.26
C VAL A 289 -9.03 -6.66 2.78
N LEU A 290 -7.87 -7.15 2.31
CA LEU A 290 -7.71 -7.52 0.91
C LEU A 290 -8.48 -8.80 0.53
N ASP A 291 -8.65 -9.75 1.46
CA ASP A 291 -9.51 -10.93 1.29
C ASP A 291 -10.98 -10.51 1.16
N ALA A 292 -11.47 -9.68 2.09
CA ALA A 292 -12.85 -9.19 2.09
C ALA A 292 -13.19 -8.40 0.81
N LEU A 293 -12.30 -7.51 0.36
CA LEU A 293 -12.48 -6.74 -0.88
C LEU A 293 -12.53 -7.64 -2.13
N CYS A 294 -11.64 -8.63 -2.22
CA CYS A 294 -11.64 -9.56 -3.36
C CYS A 294 -12.84 -10.51 -3.36
N ALA A 295 -13.41 -10.81 -2.19
CA ALA A 295 -14.64 -11.61 -2.06
C ALA A 295 -15.89 -10.82 -2.44
N ASP A 296 -16.00 -9.55 -1.99
CA ASP A 296 -17.10 -8.64 -2.29
C ASP A 296 -17.13 -8.24 -3.79
N ASN A 297 -15.98 -7.91 -4.35
CA ASN A 297 -15.86 -7.47 -5.74
C ASN A 297 -14.88 -8.36 -6.56
N PRO A 298 -15.40 -9.42 -7.23
CA PRO A 298 -14.60 -10.31 -8.09
C PRO A 298 -13.97 -9.66 -9.33
N SER A 299 -14.16 -8.36 -9.57
CA SER A 299 -13.43 -7.62 -10.61
C SER A 299 -12.07 -7.07 -10.14
N LEU A 300 -11.85 -6.99 -8.82
CA LEU A 300 -10.57 -6.58 -8.23
C LEU A 300 -9.49 -7.64 -8.50
N ARG A 301 -8.25 -7.19 -8.70
CA ARG A 301 -7.12 -8.06 -9.06
C ARG A 301 -5.94 -7.79 -8.13
N ARG A 302 -5.50 -8.84 -7.43
CA ARG A 302 -4.23 -8.81 -6.69
C ARG A 302 -3.07 -8.75 -7.66
N ASN A 303 -2.04 -8.00 -7.30
CA ASN A 303 -0.76 -7.99 -8.01
C ASN A 303 -0.05 -9.35 -7.89
N PHE A 304 -0.14 -9.98 -6.72
CA PHE A 304 0.38 -11.33 -6.45
C PHE A 304 -0.60 -12.07 -5.53
N ILE A 305 -0.75 -13.38 -5.72
CA ILE A 305 -1.72 -14.20 -4.96
C ILE A 305 -1.36 -14.25 -3.45
N GLU A 306 -0.08 -14.53 -3.18
CA GLU A 306 0.50 -14.70 -1.83
C GLU A 306 1.07 -13.36 -1.31
N CYS A 307 0.30 -12.27 -1.39
CA CYS A 307 0.77 -10.93 -1.03
C CYS A 307 -0.37 -10.08 -0.47
N VAL A 308 -0.20 -9.57 0.76
CA VAL A 308 -1.22 -8.78 1.46
C VAL A 308 -1.27 -7.30 1.04
N TRP A 309 -0.36 -6.82 0.18
CA TRP A 309 -0.41 -5.46 -0.36
C TRP A 309 -1.37 -5.33 -1.55
N ALA A 310 -2.28 -4.37 -1.47
CA ALA A 310 -3.29 -4.15 -2.49
C ALA A 310 -2.71 -3.54 -3.77
N ALA A 311 -1.72 -2.65 -3.66
CA ALA A 311 -1.12 -1.90 -4.76
C ALA A 311 0.41 -1.97 -4.75
N ALA A 312 0.99 -1.61 -5.91
CA ALA A 312 2.42 -1.43 -6.08
C ALA A 312 2.72 -0.28 -7.05
N THR A 313 3.89 0.35 -6.89
CA THR A 313 4.44 1.38 -7.78
C THR A 313 5.82 0.95 -8.27
N ILE A 314 6.08 1.16 -9.55
CA ILE A 314 7.40 1.10 -10.16
C ILE A 314 7.85 2.55 -10.42
N ASN A 315 8.93 2.95 -9.76
CA ASN A 315 9.64 4.19 -10.06
C ASN A 315 10.78 3.82 -11.02
N PHE A 316 10.66 4.27 -12.28
CA PHE A 316 11.57 3.90 -13.36
C PHE A 316 12.87 4.71 -13.29
N GLY A 317 13.98 4.10 -13.71
CA GLY A 317 15.28 4.74 -13.75
C GLY A 317 15.43 5.80 -14.86
N PRO A 318 16.63 6.38 -15.04
CA PRO A 318 17.89 5.98 -14.41
C PRO A 318 18.08 6.55 -13.00
N ASP A 319 17.34 7.58 -12.62
CA ASP A 319 17.62 8.45 -11.47
C ASP A 319 16.40 8.60 -10.55
N ALA A 320 15.74 7.49 -10.21
CA ALA A 320 14.65 7.47 -9.25
C ALA A 320 15.18 7.69 -7.81
N TYR A 321 15.44 8.93 -7.43
CA TYR A 321 15.59 9.42 -6.06
C TYR A 321 14.38 10.30 -5.70
N THR A 322 14.16 10.55 -4.40
CA THR A 322 12.92 11.22 -3.95
C THR A 322 13.18 12.45 -3.10
N ASP A 323 12.28 13.43 -3.20
CA ASP A 323 12.18 14.56 -2.27
C ASP A 323 11.55 14.12 -0.93
N PRO A 324 11.68 14.89 0.18
CA PRO A 324 11.01 14.64 1.45
C PRO A 324 9.50 14.51 1.30
N HIS A 325 8.96 13.34 1.65
CA HIS A 325 7.53 13.12 1.61
C HIS A 325 7.04 12.07 2.61
N THR A 326 5.73 12.09 2.84
CA THR A 326 4.95 10.96 3.33
C THR A 326 4.11 10.39 2.18
N ASP A 327 3.73 9.13 2.29
CA ASP A 327 2.65 8.57 1.47
C ASP A 327 1.32 8.77 2.18
N PHE A 328 0.87 10.02 2.25
CA PHE A 328 -0.29 10.37 3.08
C PHE A 328 -1.51 9.47 2.86
N LEU A 329 -1.84 9.08 1.62
CA LEU A 329 -2.98 8.19 1.34
C LEU A 329 -2.85 6.75 1.89
N ASN A 330 -1.66 6.30 2.30
CA ASN A 330 -1.44 4.98 2.89
C ASN A 330 -1.89 4.94 4.36
N LEU A 331 -2.11 3.73 4.88
CA LEU A 331 -2.48 3.55 6.28
C LEU A 331 -1.33 3.98 7.22
N VAL A 332 -1.61 4.85 8.20
CA VAL A 332 -0.62 5.39 9.17
C VAL A 332 0.15 4.30 9.93
N ARG A 333 -0.55 3.30 10.48
CA ARG A 333 0.07 2.12 11.12
C ARG A 333 0.57 1.06 10.13
N GLY A 334 0.29 1.26 8.84
CA GLY A 334 0.53 0.30 7.78
C GLY A 334 1.98 0.32 7.31
N MET A 335 2.49 -0.82 6.87
CA MET A 335 3.85 -0.93 6.32
C MET A 335 3.80 -0.88 4.79
N CYS A 336 4.81 -0.25 4.21
CA CYS A 336 5.11 -0.34 2.78
C CYS A 336 6.44 -1.05 2.57
N ALA A 337 6.49 -1.96 1.61
CA ALA A 337 7.72 -2.66 1.25
C ALA A 337 8.42 -1.92 0.11
N VAL A 338 9.55 -1.29 0.40
CA VAL A 338 10.36 -0.55 -0.56
C VAL A 338 11.55 -1.42 -0.98
N TRP A 339 11.76 -1.58 -2.29
CA TRP A 339 12.94 -2.23 -2.86
C TRP A 339 13.75 -1.24 -3.69
N ALA A 340 15.04 -1.09 -3.37
CA ALA A 340 15.99 -0.42 -4.24
C ALA A 340 16.54 -1.43 -5.28
N LEU A 341 16.67 -1.02 -6.54
CA LEU A 341 17.18 -1.86 -7.64
C LEU A 341 18.13 -1.05 -8.54
N GLY A 342 19.07 -1.73 -9.19
CA GLY A 342 19.94 -1.15 -10.21
C GLY A 342 21.44 -1.25 -9.92
N HIS A 343 22.19 -0.34 -10.53
CA HIS A 343 23.66 -0.29 -10.56
C HIS A 343 24.15 1.03 -9.93
N PHE A 344 24.27 1.08 -8.60
CA PHE A 344 24.79 2.23 -7.86
C PHE A 344 25.58 1.80 -6.61
N ASP A 345 26.53 2.61 -6.16
CA ASP A 345 27.23 2.41 -4.89
C ASP A 345 26.39 2.98 -3.72
N PRO A 346 25.75 2.13 -2.88
CA PRO A 346 24.86 2.59 -1.81
C PRO A 346 25.59 3.32 -0.66
N LYS A 347 26.93 3.37 -0.69
CA LYS A 347 27.74 4.17 0.24
C LYS A 347 27.94 5.60 -0.24
N LYS A 348 27.53 5.91 -1.47
CA LYS A 348 27.88 7.15 -2.18
C LYS A 348 26.69 7.88 -2.80
N GLY A 349 25.51 7.26 -2.78
CA GLY A 349 24.25 7.84 -3.21
C GLY A 349 23.10 6.85 -2.97
N GLY A 350 21.87 7.26 -3.22
CA GLY A 350 20.69 6.40 -3.09
C GLY A 350 20.30 6.03 -1.65
N HIS A 351 20.99 6.55 -0.63
CA HIS A 351 20.68 6.35 0.80
C HIS A 351 19.21 6.65 1.09
N LEU A 352 18.60 5.90 2.02
CA LEU A 352 17.26 6.19 2.54
C LEU A 352 17.38 7.15 3.73
N ILE A 353 16.68 8.28 3.66
CA ILE A 353 16.57 9.24 4.75
C ILE A 353 15.24 9.00 5.45
N ILE A 354 15.25 8.92 6.78
CA ILE A 354 14.05 8.94 7.62
C ILE A 354 14.14 10.17 8.52
N TRP A 355 13.34 11.19 8.21
CA TRP A 355 13.48 12.54 8.76
C TRP A 355 13.10 12.60 10.24
N ASP A 356 11.97 12.01 10.63
CA ASP A 356 11.50 11.94 12.02
C ASP A 356 12.49 11.24 12.96
N LEU A 357 13.24 10.27 12.42
CA LEU A 357 14.19 9.44 13.18
C LEU A 357 15.63 9.97 13.09
N LYS A 358 15.87 11.02 12.29
CA LYS A 358 17.20 11.53 11.92
C LYS A 358 18.17 10.44 11.45
N LEU A 359 17.71 9.51 10.61
CA LEU A 359 18.55 8.44 10.05
C LEU A 359 18.88 8.68 8.59
N VAL A 360 20.13 8.41 8.19
CA VAL A 360 20.56 8.26 6.80
C VAL A 360 21.17 6.87 6.63
N ILE A 361 20.50 6.02 5.87
CA ILE A 361 20.73 4.58 5.82
C ILE A 361 21.31 4.21 4.45
N GLU A 362 22.44 3.49 4.41
CA GLU A 362 22.90 2.83 3.17
C GLU A 362 21.78 1.89 2.70
N PHE A 363 21.28 2.06 1.47
CA PHE A 363 20.18 1.25 0.95
C PHE A 363 20.61 0.48 -0.31
N PRO A 364 21.18 -0.73 -0.15
CA PRO A 364 21.76 -1.47 -1.27
C PRO A 364 20.77 -1.86 -2.36
N PRO A 365 21.21 -1.92 -3.64
CA PRO A 365 20.47 -2.58 -4.70
C PRO A 365 20.06 -4.02 -4.31
N GLY A 366 18.87 -4.43 -4.73
CA GLY A 366 18.29 -5.74 -4.41
C GLY A 366 17.85 -5.93 -2.96
N SER A 367 17.89 -4.91 -2.09
CA SER A 367 17.44 -5.00 -0.70
C SER A 367 16.04 -4.44 -0.48
N CYS A 368 15.34 -4.96 0.53
CA CYS A 368 14.01 -4.53 0.96
C CYS A 368 14.08 -3.78 2.30
N ILE A 369 13.28 -2.73 2.45
CA ILE A 369 12.99 -2.06 3.73
C ILE A 369 11.48 -2.00 3.90
N LEU A 370 10.97 -2.38 5.08
CA LEU A 370 9.58 -2.14 5.47
C LEU A 370 9.52 -0.92 6.38
N LEU A 371 8.74 0.10 5.98
CA LEU A 371 8.57 1.33 6.75
C LEU A 371 7.12 1.84 6.72
N PRO A 372 6.64 2.51 7.78
CA PRO A 372 5.31 3.10 7.82
C PRO A 372 5.29 4.44 7.08
N SER A 373 5.19 4.38 5.74
CA SER A 373 5.45 5.53 4.86
C SER A 373 4.44 6.68 4.95
N ALA A 374 3.27 6.45 5.57
CA ALA A 374 2.33 7.50 5.95
C ALA A 374 2.68 8.19 7.29
N LEU A 375 3.35 7.49 8.22
CA LEU A 375 3.70 8.02 9.54
C LEU A 375 5.04 8.76 9.55
N LEU A 376 6.03 8.20 8.85
CA LEU A 376 7.40 8.68 8.80
C LEU A 376 7.67 9.39 7.48
N GLU A 377 8.14 10.62 7.58
CA GLU A 377 8.65 11.38 6.45
C GLU A 377 9.98 10.81 6.00
N HIS A 378 10.11 10.54 4.71
CA HIS A 378 11.22 9.81 4.12
C HIS A 378 11.56 10.33 2.73
N SER A 379 12.79 10.07 2.29
CA SER A 379 13.28 10.42 0.96
C SER A 379 14.52 9.59 0.60
N ASN A 380 15.04 9.75 -0.62
CA ASN A 380 16.28 9.13 -1.04
C ASN A 380 17.26 10.17 -1.59
N LEU A 381 18.54 10.09 -1.18
CA LEU A 381 19.59 10.89 -1.80
C LEU A 381 19.75 10.55 -3.29
N PRO A 382 20.15 11.51 -4.14
CA PRO A 382 20.58 11.24 -5.50
C PRO A 382 21.67 10.15 -5.56
N ILE A 383 21.74 9.46 -6.71
CA ILE A 383 22.86 8.59 -7.07
C ILE A 383 23.93 9.38 -7.83
N ARG A 384 25.12 8.81 -8.03
CA ARG A 384 26.17 9.48 -8.80
C ARG A 384 25.84 9.49 -10.29
N LYS A 385 26.37 10.50 -10.99
CA LYS A 385 26.29 10.59 -12.44
C LYS A 385 26.84 9.33 -13.11
N GLY A 386 26.01 8.65 -13.90
CA GLY A 386 26.35 7.42 -14.62
C GLY A 386 25.93 6.12 -13.91
N GLU A 387 25.50 6.19 -12.66
CA GLU A 387 24.82 5.09 -11.97
C GLU A 387 23.35 4.96 -12.45
N ARG A 388 22.69 3.84 -12.12
CA ARG A 388 21.26 3.63 -12.36
C ARG A 388 20.55 3.15 -11.10
N ARG A 389 19.42 3.77 -10.75
CA ARG A 389 18.50 3.36 -9.69
C ARG A 389 17.06 3.40 -10.18
N CYS A 390 16.35 2.29 -9.94
CA CYS A 390 14.89 2.23 -9.96
C CYS A 390 14.41 1.67 -8.61
N SER A 391 13.10 1.67 -8.37
CA SER A 391 12.54 1.04 -7.16
C SER A 391 11.17 0.42 -7.39
N PHE A 392 10.92 -0.68 -6.68
CA PHE A 392 9.61 -1.32 -6.61
C PHE A 392 9.04 -1.15 -5.21
N VAL A 393 7.84 -0.60 -5.08
CA VAL A 393 7.20 -0.31 -3.79
C VAL A 393 5.85 -1.00 -3.73
N MET A 394 5.52 -1.69 -2.62
CA MET A 394 4.19 -2.27 -2.37
C MET A 394 3.55 -1.63 -1.15
N TYR A 395 2.26 -1.31 -1.25
CA TYR A 395 1.51 -0.53 -0.26
C TYR A 395 -0.01 -0.80 -0.34
N THR A 396 -0.75 -0.30 0.66
CA THR A 396 -2.21 -0.38 0.70
C THR A 396 -2.77 0.97 1.16
N ALA A 397 -3.69 1.54 0.37
CA ALA A 397 -4.32 2.83 0.67
C ALA A 397 -5.23 2.72 1.91
N ALA A 398 -5.21 3.74 2.78
CA ALA A 398 -6.02 3.79 4.00
C ALA A 398 -7.53 3.75 3.73
N GLY A 399 -7.97 4.23 2.56
CA GLY A 399 -9.37 4.16 2.14
C GLY A 399 -9.91 2.73 2.10
N LEU A 400 -9.10 1.76 1.67
CA LEU A 400 -9.50 0.35 1.57
C LEU A 400 -9.88 -0.24 2.94
N PHE A 401 -9.16 0.14 4.00
CA PHE A 401 -9.50 -0.25 5.37
C PHE A 401 -10.82 0.37 5.80
N ARG A 402 -11.04 1.67 5.53
CA ARG A 402 -12.30 2.36 5.87
C ARG A 402 -13.50 1.76 5.15
N TRP A 403 -13.37 1.45 3.85
CA TRP A 403 -14.43 0.81 3.07
C TRP A 403 -14.90 -0.50 3.70
N VAL A 404 -13.96 -1.38 4.08
CA VAL A 404 -14.28 -2.65 4.76
C VAL A 404 -14.80 -2.43 6.18
N GLU A 405 -14.16 -1.56 6.98
CA GLU A 405 -14.59 -1.25 8.36
C GLU A 405 -15.96 -0.54 8.40
N ASN A 406 -16.41 0.10 7.31
CA ASN A 406 -17.75 0.68 7.16
C ASN A 406 -18.80 -0.32 6.62
N GLY A 407 -18.42 -1.57 6.32
CA GLY A 407 -19.35 -2.57 5.76
C GLY A 407 -19.54 -2.47 4.24
N MET A 408 -18.44 -2.27 3.50
CA MET A 408 -18.40 -2.12 2.04
C MET A 408 -19.10 -0.87 1.50
N MET A 409 -18.87 0.28 2.15
CA MET A 409 -19.39 1.58 1.72
C MET A 409 -18.43 2.73 2.00
N SER A 410 -18.61 3.86 1.32
CA SER A 410 -17.79 5.06 1.52
C SER A 410 -18.05 5.70 2.89
N ASP A 411 -17.10 6.52 3.36
CA ASP A 411 -17.31 7.34 4.57
C ASP A 411 -18.55 8.26 4.42
N ILE A 412 -18.85 8.73 3.20
CA ILE A 412 -19.98 9.61 2.88
C ILE A 412 -21.32 8.89 3.01
N GLU A 413 -21.37 7.59 2.71
CA GLU A 413 -22.58 6.75 2.86
C GLU A 413 -22.77 6.32 4.31
N TYR A 414 -21.70 5.88 4.97
CA TYR A 414 -21.74 5.36 6.34
C TYR A 414 -22.23 6.40 7.37
N VAL A 415 -21.81 7.67 7.25
CA VAL A 415 -22.20 8.72 8.22
C VAL A 415 -23.57 9.36 7.95
N GLN A 416 -24.38 8.84 7.03
CA GLN A 416 -25.72 9.36 6.76
C GLN A 416 -26.74 9.01 7.85
N THR A 417 -26.49 7.94 8.62
CA THR A 417 -27.30 7.55 9.78
C THR A 417 -26.74 8.17 11.07
N ALA A 418 -27.59 8.36 12.07
CA ALA A 418 -27.17 8.90 13.36
C ALA A 418 -26.22 7.93 14.08
N GLU A 419 -26.54 6.63 13.97
CA GLU A 419 -25.78 5.49 14.47
C GLU A 419 -24.40 5.43 13.81
N GLY A 420 -24.33 5.41 12.47
CA GLY A 420 -23.07 5.38 11.72
C GLY A 420 -22.20 6.60 12.00
N ALA A 421 -22.79 7.79 12.11
CA ALA A 421 -22.07 8.99 12.50
C ALA A 421 -21.54 8.93 13.96
N GLN A 422 -22.23 8.23 14.87
CA GLN A 422 -21.75 7.99 16.24
C GLN A 422 -20.63 6.95 16.27
N GLU A 423 -20.84 5.77 15.69
CA GLU A 423 -19.84 4.70 15.60
C GLU A 423 -18.54 5.20 14.95
N TRP A 424 -18.65 6.03 13.90
CA TRP A 424 -17.50 6.65 13.25
C TRP A 424 -16.70 7.55 14.21
N ARG A 425 -17.37 8.39 15.03
CA ARG A 425 -16.71 9.23 16.04
C ARG A 425 -16.03 8.41 17.14
N GLU A 426 -16.68 7.34 17.61
CA GLU A 426 -16.10 6.45 18.63
C GLU A 426 -14.89 5.68 18.09
N ARG A 427 -14.99 5.16 16.86
CA ARG A 427 -13.89 4.50 16.15
C ARG A 427 -12.68 5.41 16.00
N ARG A 428 -12.88 6.70 15.69
CA ARG A 428 -11.80 7.70 15.58
C ARG A 428 -10.96 7.80 16.85
N VAL A 429 -11.59 7.81 18.03
CA VAL A 429 -10.89 7.83 19.32
C VAL A 429 -10.12 6.51 19.53
N ALA A 430 -10.73 5.37 19.19
CA ALA A 430 -10.08 4.06 19.30
C ALA A 430 -8.89 3.87 18.33
N LEU A 431 -8.85 4.56 17.19
CA LEU A 431 -7.77 4.44 16.20
C LEU A 431 -6.41 4.88 16.72
N ALA A 432 -6.34 5.88 17.61
CA ALA A 432 -5.07 6.26 18.22
C ALA A 432 -4.42 5.08 18.95
N LEU A 433 -5.22 4.33 19.72
CA LEU A 433 -4.78 3.11 20.40
C LEU A 433 -4.54 1.95 19.41
N LYS A 434 -5.41 1.75 18.39
CA LYS A 434 -5.21 0.73 17.34
C LYS A 434 -3.88 0.94 16.60
N ASN A 435 -3.54 2.19 16.30
CA ASN A 435 -2.30 2.55 15.62
C ASN A 435 -1.07 2.28 16.48
N PHE A 436 -1.09 2.67 17.76
CA PHE A 436 0.00 2.36 18.69
C PHE A 436 0.18 0.84 18.88
N CYS A 437 -0.91 0.12 19.18
CA CYS A 437 -0.88 -1.31 19.52
C CYS A 437 -0.57 -2.24 18.32
N ALA A 438 -0.56 -1.74 17.09
CA ALA A 438 -0.25 -2.51 15.89
C ALA A 438 1.26 -2.73 15.68
N PHE A 439 2.11 -1.82 16.16
CA PHE A 439 3.55 -1.99 16.13
C PHE A 439 3.99 -3.06 17.14
N SER A 440 4.92 -3.92 16.73
CA SER A 440 5.43 -5.00 17.59
C SER A 440 6.43 -4.45 18.61
N ASN A 441 6.26 -4.76 19.89
CA ASN A 441 7.37 -4.68 20.85
C ASN A 441 8.38 -5.81 20.53
N TRP A 442 9.67 -5.47 20.50
CA TRP A 442 10.73 -6.36 20.04
C TRP A 442 10.90 -7.61 20.90
N ASP A 443 11.01 -7.45 22.22
CA ASP A 443 11.24 -8.57 23.14
C ASP A 443 10.05 -9.54 23.12
N SER A 444 8.83 -8.99 23.12
CA SER A 444 7.58 -9.75 22.96
C SER A 444 7.54 -10.55 21.65
N LEU A 445 8.06 -9.97 20.56
CA LEU A 445 8.12 -10.63 19.26
C LEU A 445 9.17 -11.74 19.24
N VAL A 446 10.35 -11.50 19.79
CA VAL A 446 11.43 -12.49 19.91
C VAL A 446 10.99 -13.68 20.76
N GLU A 447 10.32 -13.44 21.88
CA GLU A 447 9.74 -14.49 22.73
C GLU A 447 8.73 -15.35 21.96
N GLN A 448 7.76 -14.72 21.30
CA GLN A 448 6.74 -15.42 20.49
C GLN A 448 7.36 -16.27 19.37
N GLN A 449 8.36 -15.75 18.65
CA GLN A 449 9.02 -16.51 17.58
C GLN A 449 9.88 -17.65 18.13
N THR A 450 10.53 -17.45 19.29
CA THR A 450 11.29 -18.49 20.00
C THR A 450 10.38 -19.62 20.47
N ALA A 451 9.22 -19.29 21.03
CA ALA A 451 8.20 -20.28 21.41
C ALA A 451 7.67 -21.06 20.20
N LYS A 452 7.38 -20.39 19.07
CA LYS A 452 6.98 -21.01 17.79
C LYS A 452 8.04 -21.94 17.19
N LEU A 453 9.32 -21.64 17.38
CA LEU A 453 10.43 -22.52 16.98
C LEU A 453 10.49 -23.76 17.90
N ALA A 454 10.41 -23.56 19.22
CA ALA A 454 10.48 -24.64 20.20
C ALA A 454 9.27 -25.59 20.19
N SER A 455 8.10 -25.17 19.71
CA SER A 455 6.94 -26.05 19.49
C SER A 455 7.07 -26.86 18.18
N SER A 456 7.50 -26.22 17.09
CA SER A 456 7.74 -26.88 15.80
C SER A 456 8.81 -27.99 15.89
N HIS A 457 9.86 -27.80 16.69
CA HIS A 457 10.86 -28.86 16.93
C HIS A 457 10.34 -30.05 17.74
N ARG A 458 9.30 -29.89 18.56
CA ARG A 458 8.68 -31.01 19.29
C ARG A 458 7.82 -31.86 18.37
N LEU A 459 7.02 -31.23 17.50
CA LEU A 459 6.17 -31.89 16.50
C LEU A 459 6.94 -32.66 15.40
N HIS A 460 8.25 -32.42 15.26
CA HIS A 460 9.12 -33.18 14.34
C HIS A 460 9.99 -34.25 15.04
N ARG A 461 9.81 -34.45 16.36
CA ARG A 461 10.49 -35.50 17.14
C ARG A 461 9.52 -36.55 17.70
N THR A 462 8.22 -36.32 17.53
CA THR A 462 7.11 -37.27 17.75
C THR A 462 6.66 -37.83 16.41
#